data_AF-A0A1H7DAW0-F1
#
_entry.id   AF-A0A1H7DAW0-F1
#
_cell.length_a   1.000
_cell.length_b   1.000
_cell.length_c   1.000
_cell.angle_alpha   90.00
_cell.angle_beta   90.00
_cell.angle_gamma   90.00
#
_symmetry.space_group_name_H-M   'P 1'
#
loop_
_entity.id
_entity.type
_entity.pdbx_description
1 polymer ?
#
loop_
_entity_poly.entity_id
_entity_poly.type
_entity_poly.pdbx_seq_one_letter_code
_entity_poly.pdbx_strand_id
1 'polypeptide(L)'
;MADIEGTDPISGAADETATRHQLTGLIGRSAPLPIWAHLDAMKDWLARARQAATQADQRGSAAAEWLLDNDYQIQRAILQIGEGLPKAFYAKLPGLAEDGLRRPRAHQVAQSLLLASHLQVSLSSAVEFVVRYQNKMPLSIAETWAIPTMLRIVCLEMIVTGFTQLFPQVAPPFALTNAMGKAPEEIRSAAHYISTSNDKDGIADAIDAFLLPLVGGSS
;
A
#
# COMPACT_ATOMS: atom_id res chain seq x y z
N MET A 1 -7.92 39.20 5.30
CA MET A 1 -8.78 38.16 4.70
C MET A 1 -7.91 37.41 3.71
N ALA A 2 -7.19 36.40 4.20
CA ALA A 2 -6.43 35.49 3.37
C ALA A 2 -6.85 34.10 3.84
N ASP A 3 -7.72 33.47 3.06
CA ASP A 3 -8.01 32.05 3.19
C ASP A 3 -6.71 31.32 2.83
N ILE A 4 -6.02 30.84 3.86
CA ILE A 4 -5.07 29.75 3.70
C ILE A 4 -5.95 28.51 3.54
N GLU A 5 -6.47 28.27 2.33
CA GLU A 5 -7.05 26.98 1.96
C GLU A 5 -5.95 25.94 2.17
N GLY A 6 -6.00 25.25 3.32
CA GLY A 6 -5.21 24.06 3.54
C GLY A 6 -5.48 23.12 2.38
N THR A 7 -4.48 22.92 1.53
CA THR A 7 -4.60 22.07 0.35
C THR A 7 -5.03 20.70 0.84
N ASP A 8 -6.18 20.22 0.38
CA ASP A 8 -6.65 18.85 0.66
C ASP A 8 -5.47 17.87 0.48
N PRO A 9 -5.14 17.04 1.50
CA PRO A 9 -3.93 16.22 1.48
C PRO A 9 -3.89 15.26 0.29
N ILE A 10 -5.06 14.81 -0.19
CA ILE A 10 -5.18 13.96 -1.38
C ILE A 10 -4.77 14.72 -2.64
N SER A 11 -5.33 15.92 -2.84
CA SER A 11 -4.99 16.79 -3.96
C SER A 11 -3.52 17.22 -3.97
N GLY A 12 -2.98 17.58 -2.80
CA GLY A 12 -1.57 17.96 -2.64
C GLY A 12 -0.62 16.82 -3.00
N ALA A 13 -0.88 15.61 -2.47
CA ALA A 13 -0.08 14.43 -2.76
C ALA A 13 -0.17 14.00 -4.23
N ALA A 14 -1.33 14.15 -4.87
CA ALA A 14 -1.50 13.88 -6.29
C ALA A 14 -0.63 14.83 -7.15
N ASP A 15 -0.64 16.12 -6.82
CA ASP A 15 0.15 17.14 -7.50
C ASP A 15 1.66 16.92 -7.34
N GLU A 16 2.12 16.58 -6.14
CA GLU A 16 3.51 16.28 -5.86
C GLU A 16 3.96 15.02 -6.61
N THR A 17 3.16 13.95 -6.55
CA THR A 17 3.46 12.67 -7.20
C THR A 17 3.55 12.85 -8.72
N ALA A 18 2.63 13.59 -9.33
CA ALA A 18 2.68 13.86 -10.76
C ALA A 18 3.92 14.68 -11.15
N THR A 19 4.28 15.69 -10.35
CA THR A 19 5.48 16.51 -10.59
C THR A 19 6.74 15.65 -10.51
N ARG A 20 6.85 14.79 -9.49
CA ARG A 20 7.95 13.83 -9.35
C ARG A 20 8.06 12.91 -10.56
N HIS A 21 6.94 12.32 -10.99
CA HIS A 21 6.92 11.41 -12.14
C HIS A 21 7.26 12.10 -13.47
N GLN A 22 6.89 13.37 -13.66
CA GLN A 22 7.32 14.15 -14.82
C GLN A 22 8.84 14.35 -14.85
N LEU A 23 9.45 14.64 -13.69
CA LEU A 23 10.90 14.81 -13.57
C LEU A 23 11.64 13.49 -13.79
N THR A 24 11.12 12.38 -13.26
CA THR A 24 11.71 11.04 -13.46
C THR A 24 11.57 10.57 -14.91
N GLY A 25 10.42 10.82 -15.55
CA GLY A 25 10.15 10.39 -16.92
C GLY A 25 9.75 8.91 -17.05
N LEU A 26 9.04 8.61 -18.14
CA LEU A 26 8.54 7.27 -18.45
C LEU A 26 9.59 6.41 -19.14
N ILE A 27 9.57 5.11 -18.84
CA ILE A 27 10.26 4.08 -19.61
C ILE A 27 9.25 3.09 -20.20
N GLY A 28 9.59 2.52 -21.35
CA GLY A 28 8.64 1.70 -22.13
C GLY A 28 8.21 0.40 -21.46
N ARG A 29 8.97 -0.15 -20.50
CA ARG A 29 8.61 -1.38 -19.76
C ARG A 29 9.02 -1.27 -18.31
N SER A 30 8.13 -1.64 -17.40
CA SER A 30 8.42 -1.81 -15.99
C SER A 30 9.02 -3.18 -15.66
N ALA A 31 9.80 -3.25 -14.58
CA ALA A 31 10.20 -4.51 -13.97
C ALA A 31 8.99 -5.15 -13.24
N PRO A 32 8.87 -6.49 -13.22
CA PRO A 32 7.81 -7.18 -12.49
C PRO A 32 7.91 -6.92 -10.98
N LEU A 33 6.78 -6.59 -10.36
CA LEU A 33 6.69 -6.40 -8.92
C LEU A 33 6.92 -7.74 -8.20
N PRO A 34 7.69 -7.78 -7.10
CA PRO A 34 8.00 -9.02 -6.38
C PRO A 34 6.73 -9.79 -5.95
N ILE A 35 5.74 -9.11 -5.38
CA ILE A 35 4.49 -9.74 -4.96
C ILE A 35 3.69 -10.33 -6.13
N TRP A 36 3.62 -9.61 -7.26
CA TRP A 36 2.93 -10.09 -8.46
C TRP A 36 3.65 -11.31 -9.06
N ALA A 37 4.98 -11.33 -9.03
CA ALA A 37 5.78 -12.46 -9.49
C ALA A 37 5.68 -13.69 -8.56
N HIS A 38 5.30 -13.51 -7.30
CA HIS A 38 5.26 -14.56 -6.26
C HIS A 38 3.87 -14.70 -5.61
N LEU A 39 2.78 -14.51 -6.37
CA LEU A 39 1.41 -14.60 -5.85
C LEU A 39 1.07 -15.97 -5.23
N ASP A 40 1.62 -17.06 -5.75
CA ASP A 40 1.41 -18.38 -5.15
C ASP A 40 2.10 -18.50 -3.79
N ALA A 41 3.31 -17.96 -3.64
CA ALA A 41 4.01 -17.90 -2.35
C ALA A 41 3.26 -17.02 -1.33
N MET A 42 2.45 -16.05 -1.78
CA MET A 42 1.61 -15.24 -0.91
C MET A 42 0.49 -16.06 -0.24
N LYS A 43 -0.05 -17.08 -0.93
CA LYS A 43 -1.05 -17.99 -0.34
C LYS A 43 -0.42 -18.84 0.77
N ASP A 44 0.76 -19.38 0.52
CA ASP A 44 1.52 -20.16 1.50
C ASP A 44 1.95 -19.29 2.70
N TRP A 45 2.32 -18.03 2.43
CA TRP A 45 2.61 -17.06 3.48
C TRP A 45 1.40 -16.78 4.36
N LEU A 46 0.21 -16.58 3.77
CA LEU A 46 -1.01 -16.32 4.53
C LEU A 46 -1.37 -17.50 5.45
N ALA A 47 -1.18 -18.75 4.98
CA ALA A 47 -1.38 -19.93 5.82
C ALA A 47 -0.43 -19.96 7.03
N ARG A 48 0.86 -19.66 6.82
CA ARG A 48 1.85 -19.56 7.91
C ARG A 48 1.55 -18.38 8.84
N ALA A 49 1.10 -17.25 8.30
CA ALA A 49 0.73 -16.08 9.06
C ALA A 49 -0.46 -16.36 9.99
N ARG A 50 -1.49 -17.07 9.51
CA ARG A 50 -2.60 -17.54 10.36
C ARG A 50 -2.11 -18.44 11.49
N GLN A 51 -1.26 -19.41 11.18
CA GLN A 51 -0.72 -20.31 12.20
C GLN A 51 0.03 -19.53 13.28
N ALA A 52 0.90 -18.59 12.88
CA ALA A 52 1.62 -17.72 13.81
C ALA A 52 0.66 -16.82 14.61
N ALA A 53 -0.40 -16.31 13.97
CA ALA A 53 -1.40 -15.47 14.62
C ALA A 53 -2.15 -16.22 15.75
N THR A 54 -2.41 -17.53 15.61
CA THR A 54 -3.02 -18.31 16.70
C THR A 54 -2.13 -18.48 17.94
N GLN A 55 -0.83 -18.21 17.79
CA GLN A 55 0.18 -18.33 18.85
C GLN A 55 0.81 -16.97 19.18
N ALA A 56 0.12 -15.87 18.86
CA ALA A 56 0.63 -14.53 19.07
C ALA A 56 0.85 -14.24 20.56
N ASP A 57 1.98 -13.60 20.86
CA ASP A 57 2.21 -13.03 22.17
C ASP A 57 1.44 -11.69 22.33
N GLN A 58 1.54 -11.07 23.50
CA GLN A 58 0.85 -9.80 23.76
C GLN A 58 1.25 -8.67 22.80
N ARG A 59 2.46 -8.71 22.22
CA ARG A 59 2.94 -7.68 21.28
C ARG A 59 2.31 -7.86 19.89
N GLY A 60 2.13 -9.09 19.44
CA GLY A 60 1.54 -9.42 18.15
C GLY A 60 0.02 -9.61 18.15
N SER A 61 -0.60 -9.74 19.33
CA SER A 61 -2.03 -10.12 19.49
C SER A 61 -2.98 -9.29 18.63
N ALA A 62 -2.78 -7.97 18.62
CA ALA A 62 -3.61 -7.05 17.85
C ALA A 62 -3.52 -7.25 16.33
N ALA A 63 -2.29 -7.40 15.81
CA ALA A 63 -2.07 -7.66 14.38
C ALA A 63 -2.52 -9.07 13.97
N ALA A 64 -2.41 -10.03 14.88
CA ALA A 64 -2.94 -11.38 14.70
C ALA A 64 -4.46 -11.37 14.57
N GLU A 65 -5.16 -10.72 15.50
CA GLU A 65 -6.62 -10.58 15.47
C GLU A 65 -7.08 -9.90 14.18
N TRP A 66 -6.47 -8.76 13.84
CA TRP A 66 -6.78 -8.06 12.58
C TRP A 66 -6.57 -8.94 11.35
N LEU A 67 -5.45 -9.69 11.28
CA LEU A 67 -5.19 -10.59 10.15
C LEU A 67 -6.26 -11.68 10.05
N LEU A 68 -6.67 -12.27 11.18
CA LEU A 68 -7.68 -13.33 11.23
C LEU A 68 -9.06 -12.80 10.84
N ASP A 69 -9.44 -11.62 11.32
CA ASP A 69 -10.70 -10.96 10.97
C ASP A 69 -10.77 -10.58 9.48
N ASN A 70 -9.63 -10.20 8.90
CA ASN A 70 -9.54 -9.76 7.50
C ASN A 70 -9.06 -10.86 6.54
N ASP A 71 -8.89 -12.09 7.02
CA ASP A 71 -8.26 -13.18 6.26
C ASP A 71 -8.95 -13.44 4.91
N TYR A 72 -10.29 -13.47 4.92
CA TYR A 72 -11.07 -13.65 3.69
C TYR A 72 -10.82 -12.53 2.67
N GLN A 73 -10.66 -11.28 3.13
CA GLN A 73 -10.41 -10.14 2.26
C GLN A 73 -9.00 -10.18 1.67
N ILE A 74 -8.01 -10.64 2.44
CA ILE A 74 -6.65 -10.86 1.97
C ILE A 74 -6.63 -11.97 0.91
N GLN A 75 -7.27 -13.11 1.18
CA GLN A 75 -7.41 -14.19 0.20
C GLN A 75 -8.05 -13.71 -1.10
N ARG A 76 -9.16 -12.97 -0.98
CA ARG A 76 -9.87 -12.40 -2.13
C ARG A 76 -9.00 -11.41 -2.90
N ALA A 77 -8.21 -10.57 -2.23
CA ALA A 77 -7.28 -9.66 -2.87
C ALA A 77 -6.22 -10.42 -3.68
N ILE A 78 -5.63 -11.49 -3.13
CA ILE A 78 -4.65 -12.34 -3.83
C ILE A 78 -5.25 -12.91 -5.13
N LEU A 79 -6.47 -13.45 -5.07
CA LEU A 79 -7.17 -13.97 -6.26
C LEU A 79 -7.43 -12.87 -7.30
N GLN A 80 -7.97 -11.72 -6.86
CA GLN A 80 -8.28 -10.59 -7.73
C GLN A 80 -7.03 -9.99 -8.40
N ILE A 81 -5.86 -10.05 -7.76
CA ILE A 81 -4.61 -9.62 -8.39
C ILE A 81 -4.21 -10.56 -9.54
N GLY A 82 -4.35 -11.88 -9.32
CA GLY A 82 -4.05 -12.88 -10.35
C GLY A 82 -4.95 -12.72 -11.59
N GLU A 83 -6.24 -12.44 -11.38
CA GLU A 83 -7.22 -12.20 -12.45
C GLU A 83 -7.06 -10.83 -13.13
N GLY A 84 -6.77 -9.80 -12.33
CA GLY A 84 -6.75 -8.41 -12.77
C GLY A 84 -5.48 -7.95 -13.49
N LEU A 85 -4.37 -8.72 -13.39
CA LEU A 85 -3.10 -8.39 -14.06
C LEU A 85 -2.49 -9.61 -14.80
N PRO A 86 -3.10 -10.07 -15.92
CA PRO A 86 -2.47 -11.05 -16.79
C PRO A 86 -1.10 -10.57 -17.30
N LYS A 87 -0.15 -11.49 -17.53
CA LYS A 87 1.23 -11.15 -17.96
C LYS A 87 1.29 -10.20 -19.17
N ALA A 88 0.44 -10.44 -20.16
CA ALA A 88 0.37 -9.61 -21.37
C ALA A 88 -0.18 -8.21 -21.12
N PHE A 89 -1.03 -8.04 -20.10
CA PHE A 89 -1.51 -6.73 -19.66
C PHE A 89 -0.43 -6.00 -18.86
N TYR A 90 0.19 -6.67 -17.90
CA TYR A 90 1.28 -6.12 -17.09
C TYR A 90 2.43 -5.58 -17.95
N ALA A 91 2.82 -6.30 -19.01
CA ALA A 91 3.89 -5.90 -19.93
C ALA A 91 3.62 -4.59 -20.71
N LYS A 92 2.36 -4.11 -20.73
CA LYS A 92 1.98 -2.84 -21.37
C LYS A 92 2.10 -1.64 -20.43
N LEU A 93 2.28 -1.88 -19.13
CA LEU A 93 2.36 -0.80 -18.15
C LEU A 93 3.74 -0.12 -18.26
N PRO A 94 3.80 1.20 -18.44
CA PRO A 94 5.05 1.91 -18.46
C PRO A 94 5.64 1.94 -17.05
N GLY A 95 6.97 1.89 -16.99
CA GLY A 95 7.71 2.14 -15.76
C GLY A 95 8.09 3.61 -15.63
N LEU A 96 8.68 3.96 -14.51
CA LEU A 96 9.40 5.22 -14.32
C LEU A 96 10.92 4.97 -14.38
N ALA A 97 11.68 5.93 -14.90
CA ALA A 97 13.16 5.89 -14.92
C ALA A 97 13.78 6.17 -13.53
N GLU A 98 13.23 5.55 -12.49
CA GLU A 98 13.75 5.62 -11.13
C GLU A 98 14.92 4.64 -10.98
N ASP A 99 15.96 5.04 -10.24
CA ASP A 99 17.17 4.24 -10.06
C ASP A 99 16.84 2.85 -9.49
N GLY A 100 17.19 1.81 -10.26
CA GLY A 100 17.19 0.41 -9.84
C GLY A 100 15.84 -0.32 -9.83
N LEU A 101 14.72 0.35 -9.57
CA LEU A 101 13.44 -0.34 -9.29
C LEU A 101 12.48 -0.43 -10.49
N ARG A 102 12.52 0.51 -11.45
CA ARG A 102 11.72 0.48 -12.70
C ARG A 102 10.25 0.04 -12.53
N ARG A 103 9.61 0.40 -11.41
CA ARG A 103 8.25 -0.06 -11.06
C ARG A 103 7.21 0.53 -12.02
N PRO A 104 6.06 -0.14 -12.25
CA PRO A 104 4.96 0.43 -13.02
C PRO A 104 4.56 1.80 -12.45
N ARG A 105 4.34 2.81 -13.29
CA ARG A 105 3.87 4.12 -12.83
C ARG A 105 2.56 4.00 -12.04
N ALA A 106 1.64 3.15 -12.51
CA ALA A 106 0.37 2.87 -11.83
C ALA A 106 0.56 2.29 -10.40
N HIS A 107 1.64 1.55 -10.15
CA HIS A 107 1.98 1.07 -8.79
C HIS A 107 2.38 2.24 -7.88
N GLN A 108 3.24 3.14 -8.36
CA GLN A 108 3.65 4.32 -7.59
C GLN A 108 2.48 5.28 -7.33
N VAL A 109 1.58 5.46 -8.32
CA VAL A 109 0.34 6.22 -8.13
C VAL A 109 -0.53 5.59 -7.03
N ALA A 110 -0.73 4.28 -7.06
CA ALA A 110 -1.50 3.58 -6.03
C ALA A 110 -0.83 3.66 -4.64
N GLN A 111 0.50 3.55 -4.57
CA GLN A 111 1.26 3.72 -3.34
C GLN A 111 1.10 5.13 -2.76
N SER A 112 1.22 6.16 -3.60
CA SER A 112 1.06 7.55 -3.16
C SER A 112 -0.36 7.87 -2.72
N LEU A 113 -1.38 7.37 -3.42
CA LEU A 113 -2.77 7.47 -2.99
C LEU A 113 -2.97 6.80 -1.63
N LEU A 114 -2.49 5.56 -1.49
CA LEU A 114 -2.63 4.79 -0.26
C LEU A 114 -1.98 5.51 0.94
N LEU A 115 -0.79 6.11 0.76
CA LEU A 115 -0.12 6.87 1.83
C LEU A 115 -0.83 8.21 2.12
N ALA A 116 -1.28 8.92 1.09
CA ALA A 116 -1.98 10.20 1.22
C ALA A 116 -3.35 10.06 1.89
N SER A 117 -4.00 8.91 1.71
CA SER A 117 -5.24 8.58 2.40
C SER A 117 -4.99 7.94 3.77
N HIS A 118 -3.75 7.90 4.25
CA HIS A 118 -3.34 7.23 5.48
C HIS A 118 -3.65 5.73 5.52
N LEU A 119 -3.87 5.11 4.35
CA LEU A 119 -4.41 3.78 4.06
C LEU A 119 -5.94 3.66 4.03
N GLN A 120 -6.69 4.74 4.29
CA GLN A 120 -8.17 4.79 4.26
C GLN A 120 -8.64 5.19 2.85
N VAL A 121 -8.52 4.27 1.91
CA VAL A 121 -8.91 4.56 0.52
C VAL A 121 -10.44 4.48 0.38
N SER A 122 -11.07 5.59 0.06
CA SER A 122 -12.46 5.66 -0.37
C SER A 122 -12.54 5.86 -1.89
N LEU A 123 -13.72 5.59 -2.48
CA LEU A 123 -13.90 5.84 -3.91
C LEU A 123 -13.74 7.32 -4.25
N SER A 124 -14.23 8.22 -3.40
CA SER A 124 -14.12 9.66 -3.61
C SER A 124 -12.66 10.12 -3.57
N SER A 125 -11.88 9.71 -2.56
CA SER A 125 -10.46 10.09 -2.47
C SER A 125 -9.64 9.50 -3.61
N ALA A 126 -9.93 8.26 -4.02
CA ALA A 126 -9.26 7.65 -5.18
C ALA A 126 -9.55 8.40 -6.49
N VAL A 127 -10.81 8.78 -6.73
CA VAL A 127 -11.21 9.54 -7.92
C VAL A 127 -10.56 10.92 -7.91
N GLU A 128 -10.61 11.63 -6.79
CA GLU A 128 -10.00 12.94 -6.63
C GLU A 128 -8.50 12.90 -6.90
N PHE A 129 -7.78 11.98 -6.28
CA PHE A 129 -6.34 11.80 -6.49
C PHE A 129 -6.02 11.55 -7.96
N VAL A 130 -6.72 10.60 -8.59
CA VAL A 130 -6.44 10.20 -9.98
C VAL A 130 -6.78 11.33 -10.97
N VAL A 131 -7.87 12.06 -10.76
CA VAL A 131 -8.22 13.23 -11.58
C VAL A 131 -7.16 14.31 -11.44
N ARG A 132 -6.78 14.65 -10.20
CA ARG A 132 -5.78 15.69 -9.92
C ARG A 132 -4.42 15.33 -10.51
N TYR A 133 -3.97 14.08 -10.33
CA TYR A 133 -2.73 13.56 -10.90
C TYR A 133 -2.72 13.68 -12.44
N GLN A 134 -3.82 13.29 -13.09
CA GLN A 134 -3.92 13.27 -14.56
C GLN A 134 -3.91 14.67 -15.20
N ASN A 135 -4.29 15.72 -14.48
CA ASN A 135 -4.19 17.11 -14.96
C ASN A 135 -2.75 17.53 -15.27
N LYS A 136 -1.77 16.90 -14.62
CA LYS A 136 -0.33 17.13 -14.86
C LYS A 136 0.28 16.05 -15.73
N MET A 137 0.01 14.79 -15.43
CA MET A 137 0.63 13.67 -16.15
C MET A 137 -0.43 12.63 -16.53
N PRO A 138 -0.99 12.70 -17.75
CA PRO A 138 -2.05 11.79 -18.18
C PRO A 138 -1.66 10.30 -18.05
N LEU A 139 -2.61 9.51 -17.56
CA LEU A 139 -2.52 8.05 -17.52
C LEU A 139 -3.07 7.49 -18.83
N SER A 140 -2.45 6.42 -19.34
CA SER A 140 -3.08 5.64 -20.39
C SER A 140 -4.32 4.92 -19.85
N ILE A 141 -5.21 4.52 -20.76
CA ILE A 141 -6.37 3.67 -20.40
C ILE A 141 -5.87 2.45 -19.60
N ALA A 142 -4.85 1.75 -20.09
CA ALA A 142 -4.30 0.58 -19.41
C ALA A 142 -3.84 0.88 -17.97
N GLU A 143 -3.19 2.03 -17.73
CA GLU A 143 -2.76 2.40 -16.38
C GLU A 143 -3.92 2.73 -15.45
N THR A 144 -4.92 3.48 -15.92
CA THR A 144 -6.13 3.79 -15.14
C THR A 144 -6.88 2.51 -14.74
N TRP A 145 -7.00 1.55 -15.68
CA TRP A 145 -7.58 0.23 -15.40
C TRP A 145 -6.74 -0.60 -14.42
N ALA A 146 -5.43 -0.38 -14.34
CA ALA A 146 -4.55 -1.08 -13.41
C ALA A 146 -4.65 -0.57 -11.96
N ILE A 147 -5.11 0.67 -11.73
CA ILE A 147 -5.12 1.30 -10.40
C ILE A 147 -5.79 0.45 -9.31
N PRO A 148 -6.99 -0.14 -9.51
CA PRO A 148 -7.63 -0.95 -8.46
C PRO A 148 -6.80 -2.19 -8.08
N THR A 149 -6.14 -2.81 -9.06
CA THR A 149 -5.29 -3.98 -8.78
C THR A 149 -3.97 -3.57 -8.15
N MET A 150 -3.41 -2.42 -8.56
CA MET A 150 -2.21 -1.85 -7.93
C MET A 150 -2.46 -1.46 -6.47
N LEU A 151 -3.64 -0.93 -6.14
CA LEU A 151 -4.05 -0.67 -4.75
C LEU A 151 -4.06 -1.95 -3.91
N ARG A 152 -4.61 -3.05 -4.43
CA ARG A 152 -4.53 -4.34 -3.72
C ARG A 152 -3.10 -4.79 -3.49
N ILE A 153 -2.25 -4.64 -4.51
CA ILE A 153 -0.83 -4.97 -4.42
C ILE A 153 -0.17 -4.17 -3.30
N VAL A 154 -0.30 -2.84 -3.28
CA VAL A 154 0.36 -2.01 -2.27
C VAL A 154 -0.18 -2.25 -0.85
N CYS A 155 -1.47 -2.56 -0.71
CA CYS A 155 -2.03 -2.98 0.58
C CYS A 155 -1.43 -4.30 1.06
N LEU A 156 -1.30 -5.30 0.19
CA LEU A 156 -0.67 -6.57 0.56
C LEU A 156 0.81 -6.41 0.88
N GLU A 157 1.55 -5.57 0.15
CA GLU A 157 2.95 -5.24 0.47
C GLU A 157 3.08 -4.63 1.87
N MET A 158 2.16 -3.74 2.25
CA MET A 158 2.10 -3.14 3.59
C MET A 158 1.80 -4.18 4.67
N ILE A 159 0.79 -5.04 4.44
CA ILE A 159 0.41 -6.12 5.37
C ILE A 159 1.58 -7.07 5.61
N VAL A 160 2.23 -7.54 4.53
CA VAL A 160 3.39 -8.45 4.66
C VAL A 160 4.52 -7.78 5.44
N THR A 161 4.81 -6.51 5.14
CA THR A 161 5.88 -5.77 5.80
C THR A 161 5.59 -5.60 7.29
N GLY A 162 4.41 -5.10 7.65
CA GLY A 162 4.03 -4.91 9.05
C GLY A 162 3.95 -6.22 9.83
N PHE A 163 3.35 -7.25 9.23
CA PHE A 163 3.23 -8.56 9.88
C PHE A 163 4.59 -9.22 10.09
N THR A 164 5.51 -9.15 9.11
CA THR A 164 6.86 -9.72 9.24
C THR A 164 7.67 -9.04 10.36
N GLN A 165 7.44 -7.76 10.63
CA GLN A 165 8.10 -7.06 11.74
C GLN A 165 7.62 -7.56 13.12
N LEU A 166 6.32 -7.86 13.25
CA LEU A 166 5.73 -8.35 14.50
C LEU A 166 5.90 -9.86 14.68
N PHE A 167 5.98 -10.61 13.57
CA PHE A 167 6.14 -12.06 13.52
C PHE A 167 7.39 -12.43 12.71
N PRO A 168 8.61 -12.18 13.23
CA PRO A 168 9.87 -12.40 12.49
C PRO A 168 10.10 -13.86 12.08
N GLN A 169 9.43 -14.81 12.74
CA GLN A 169 9.41 -16.24 12.37
C GLN A 169 8.65 -16.52 11.06
N VAL A 170 7.78 -15.60 10.62
CA VAL A 170 7.03 -15.71 9.37
C VAL A 170 7.77 -14.98 8.26
N ALA A 171 8.71 -15.66 7.62
CA ALA A 171 9.49 -15.10 6.53
C ALA A 171 8.60 -14.57 5.39
N PRO A 172 8.89 -13.38 4.82
CA PRO A 172 8.08 -12.77 3.76
C PRO A 172 8.13 -13.60 2.47
N PRO A 173 7.07 -13.61 1.64
CA PRO A 173 7.00 -14.44 0.44
C PRO A 173 7.78 -13.86 -0.75
N PHE A 174 8.25 -12.63 -0.63
CA PHE A 174 9.01 -11.92 -1.65
C PHE A 174 9.99 -10.95 -1.00
N ALA A 175 10.98 -10.50 -1.76
CA ALA A 175 11.88 -9.44 -1.33
C ALA A 175 11.06 -8.17 -1.06
N LEU A 176 11.03 -7.74 0.20
CA LEU A 176 10.39 -6.50 0.58
C LEU A 176 11.15 -5.37 -0.10
N THR A 177 10.44 -4.62 -0.94
CA THR A 177 11.06 -3.47 -1.59
C THR A 177 11.30 -2.42 -0.49
N ASN A 178 12.56 -2.05 -0.26
CA ASN A 178 12.96 -1.00 0.69
C ASN A 178 12.39 0.40 0.36
N ALA A 179 11.47 0.51 -0.60
CA ALA A 179 10.67 1.70 -0.87
C ALA A 179 9.82 2.13 0.35
N MET A 180 9.62 1.26 1.35
CA MET A 180 9.04 1.59 2.66
C MET A 180 10.10 1.77 3.77
N GLY A 181 11.38 1.95 3.42
CA GLY A 181 12.55 1.89 4.31
C GLY A 181 12.71 3.01 5.34
N LYS A 182 11.66 3.36 6.11
CA LYS A 182 11.72 4.21 7.31
C LYS A 182 10.68 3.89 8.42
N ALA A 183 9.93 2.79 8.35
CA ALA A 183 8.82 2.51 9.28
C ALA A 183 9.05 1.55 10.50
N PRO A 184 10.20 1.46 11.23
CA PRO A 184 10.32 0.51 12.36
C PRO A 184 9.76 0.98 13.72
N GLU A 185 9.46 2.27 13.92
CA GLU A 185 9.01 2.76 15.24
C GLU A 185 7.48 2.87 15.33
N GLU A 186 6.81 3.28 14.26
CA GLU A 186 5.37 3.51 14.29
C GLU A 186 4.56 2.21 14.34
N ILE A 187 5.17 1.12 13.85
CA ILE A 187 4.66 -0.26 14.02
C ILE A 187 4.67 -0.70 15.49
N ARG A 188 5.54 -0.13 16.34
CA ARG A 188 5.69 -0.50 17.75
C ARG A 188 4.75 0.27 18.68
N SER A 189 4.50 1.56 18.42
CA SER A 189 3.64 2.40 19.26
C SER A 189 2.16 2.09 19.07
N ALA A 190 1.76 1.73 17.87
CA ALA A 190 0.36 1.54 17.58
C ALA A 190 -0.12 0.09 17.84
N ALA A 191 0.81 -0.83 18.13
CA ALA A 191 0.51 -2.09 18.83
C ALA A 191 0.02 -1.89 20.28
N HIS A 192 0.32 -0.75 20.94
CA HIS A 192 -0.05 -0.51 22.34
C HIS A 192 -1.50 -0.03 22.53
N TYR A 193 -2.06 0.71 21.55
CA TYR A 193 -3.41 1.30 21.64
C TYR A 193 -4.54 0.37 21.16
N ILE A 194 -4.21 -0.68 20.40
CA ILE A 194 -5.17 -1.69 19.96
C ILE A 194 -5.72 -2.50 21.16
N SER A 195 -4.97 -2.56 22.26
CA SER A 195 -5.37 -3.30 23.47
C SER A 195 -6.56 -2.68 24.24
N THR A 196 -7.06 -1.49 23.86
CA THR A 196 -7.98 -0.73 24.73
C THR A 196 -9.30 -0.23 24.11
N SER A 197 -9.62 -0.49 22.83
CA SER A 197 -10.84 0.04 22.21
C SER A 197 -11.66 -1.02 21.47
N ASN A 198 -12.97 -1.05 21.73
CA ASN A 198 -13.89 -2.15 21.43
C ASN A 198 -15.04 -1.74 20.48
N ASP A 199 -14.79 -0.92 19.44
CA ASP A 199 -15.87 -0.47 18.55
C ASP A 199 -15.56 -0.50 17.04
N LYS A 200 -16.65 -0.66 16.26
CA LYS A 200 -16.72 -1.14 14.86
C LYS A 200 -16.14 -0.26 13.76
N ASP A 201 -15.52 0.88 14.08
CA ASP A 201 -14.90 1.81 13.13
C ASP A 201 -13.37 1.64 12.99
N GLY A 202 -12.82 0.57 13.58
CA GLY A 202 -11.40 0.38 13.85
C GLY A 202 -10.44 0.30 12.65
N ILE A 203 -10.90 0.23 11.40
CA ILE A 203 -9.99 0.31 10.24
C ILE A 203 -9.65 1.77 9.94
N ALA A 204 -10.61 2.69 10.10
CA ALA A 204 -10.39 4.10 9.83
C ALA A 204 -9.49 4.75 10.90
N ASP A 205 -9.82 4.60 12.18
CA ASP A 205 -8.96 5.18 13.24
C ASP A 205 -7.59 4.49 13.37
N ALA A 206 -7.47 3.19 13.01
CA ALA A 206 -6.17 2.49 12.95
C ALA A 206 -5.28 2.97 11.79
N ILE A 207 -5.78 3.88 10.98
CA ILE A 207 -5.07 4.47 9.84
C ILE A 207 -4.60 5.87 10.21
N ASP A 208 -5.48 6.67 10.82
CA ASP A 208 -5.14 8.03 11.24
C ASP A 208 -4.22 8.06 12.48
N ALA A 209 -4.23 7.02 13.32
CA ALA A 209 -3.32 6.92 14.46
C ALA A 209 -1.99 6.20 14.14
N PHE A 210 -1.97 5.36 13.11
CA PHE A 210 -0.88 4.39 12.86
C PHE A 210 0.01 4.82 11.68
N LEU A 211 -0.53 5.55 10.68
CA LEU A 211 0.18 5.89 9.43
C LEU A 211 0.43 7.37 9.19
N LEU A 212 -0.23 8.25 9.94
CA LEU A 212 0.00 9.69 9.88
C LEU A 212 1.30 10.17 10.55
N PRO A 213 1.73 9.61 11.71
CA PRO A 213 3.02 9.98 12.31
C PRO A 213 4.23 9.46 11.51
N LEU A 214 3.99 8.51 10.59
CA LEU A 214 4.97 7.78 9.78
C LEU A 214 5.69 8.60 8.71
N VAL A 215 5.21 9.81 8.42
CA VAL A 215 5.70 10.65 7.33
C VAL A 215 6.25 12.01 7.83
N GLY A 216 5.98 12.39 9.08
CA GLY A 216 6.31 13.71 9.63
C GLY A 216 7.32 13.67 10.78
N GLY A 217 8.62 13.78 10.45
CA GLY A 217 9.67 14.04 11.44
C GLY A 217 9.99 15.53 11.55
N SER A 218 9.78 16.07 12.76
CA SER A 218 10.33 17.32 13.33
C SER A 218 9.83 18.66 12.79
N SER A 219 8.79 19.22 13.43
CA SER A 219 8.94 20.25 14.48
C SER A 219 7.60 20.64 15.07
#